data_AF-A0A556V6D2-F1
#
_entry.id   AF-A0A556V6D2-F1
#
_cell.length_a   1.000
_cell.length_b   1.000
_cell.length_c   1.000
_cell.angle_alpha   90.00
_cell.angle_beta   90.00
_cell.angle_gamma   90.00
#
_symmetry.space_group_name_H-M   'P 1'
#
loop_
_entity.id
_entity.type
_entity.pdbx_description
1 polymer ?
#
loop_
_entity_poly.entity_id
_entity_poly.type
_entity_poly.pdbx_seq_one_letter_code
_entity_poly.pdbx_strand_id
1 'polypeptide(L)' 'MQEKDMAYNKWKQPGWRIEQKYSDKVLIGNWAEERLQFSQERTTSKSSNSFDFRPHPDHRPDVIVRRTALRRSEVEAT' A
#
# COMPACT_ATOMS: atom_id res chain seq x y z
N MET A 1 -30.92 47.72 -33.78
CA MET A 1 -30.25 46.66 -32.99
C MET A 1 -28.80 47.09 -32.84
N GLN A 2 -28.41 47.55 -31.64
CA GLN A 2 -27.10 48.17 -31.41
C GLN A 2 -26.03 47.08 -31.25
N GLU A 3 -24.86 47.31 -31.85
CA GLU A 3 -23.68 46.44 -31.92
C GLU A 3 -23.12 45.98 -30.55
N LYS A 4 -23.64 46.55 -29.45
CA LYS A 4 -23.19 46.31 -28.07
C LYS A 4 -23.58 44.94 -27.51
N ASP A 5 -24.59 44.27 -28.10
CA ASP A 5 -25.07 42.97 -27.60
C ASP A 5 -24.19 41.77 -28.01
N MET A 6 -23.35 41.92 -29.04
CA MET A 6 -22.46 40.84 -29.53
C MET A 6 -21.24 40.59 -28.63
N ALA A 7 -20.92 41.52 -27.72
CA ALA A 7 -19.74 41.43 -26.85
C ALA A 7 -20.02 40.80 -25.47
N TYR A 8 -21.30 40.55 -25.12
CA TYR A 8 -21.66 40.03 -23.80
C TYR A 8 -21.69 38.50 -23.79
N ASN A 9 -20.51 37.88 -23.82
CA ASN A 9 -20.38 36.44 -23.67
C ASN A 9 -20.33 36.07 -22.18
N LYS A 10 -21.47 35.63 -21.64
CA LYS A 10 -21.65 35.21 -20.22
C LYS A 10 -20.59 34.22 -19.75
N TRP A 11 -20.08 33.37 -20.65
CA TRP A 11 -19.08 32.32 -20.36
C TRP A 11 -17.62 32.79 -20.51
N LYS A 12 -17.40 34.05 -20.92
CA LYS A 12 -16.06 34.68 -20.96
C LYS A 12 -15.79 35.61 -19.78
N GLN A 13 -16.72 35.72 -18.83
CA GLN A 13 -16.49 36.46 -17.60
C GLN A 13 -15.56 35.63 -16.68
N PRO A 14 -14.57 36.25 -16.01
CA PRO A 14 -13.82 35.56 -14.97
C PRO A 14 -14.77 35.24 -13.82
N GLY A 15 -15.21 33.98 -13.77
CA GLY A 15 -16.15 33.45 -12.82
C GLY A 15 -15.57 33.35 -11.41
N TRP A 16 -15.33 34.49 -10.75
CA TRP A 16 -15.41 34.68 -9.29
C TRP A 16 -15.12 33.45 -8.40
N ARG A 17 -13.92 32.90 -8.56
CA ARG A 17 -12.94 32.44 -7.54
C ARG A 17 -11.82 31.72 -8.29
N ILE A 18 -10.80 32.47 -8.71
CA ILE A 18 -9.55 31.85 -9.14
C ILE A 18 -8.74 31.67 -7.86
N GLU A 19 -8.70 30.46 -7.34
CA GLU A 19 -7.69 30.13 -6.33
C GLU A 19 -6.33 30.27 -6.99
N GLN A 20 -5.47 31.13 -6.43
CA GLN A 20 -4.11 31.27 -6.90
C GLN A 20 -3.41 29.93 -6.73
N LYS A 21 -3.10 29.27 -7.85
CA LYS A 21 -2.25 28.09 -7.86
C LYS A 21 -0.82 28.55 -7.70
N TYR A 22 -0.23 28.20 -6.57
CA TYR A 22 1.18 28.48 -6.28
C TYR A 22 2.03 27.25 -6.61
N SER A 23 3.34 27.45 -6.81
CA SER A 23 4.28 26.33 -6.91
C SER A 23 4.42 25.65 -5.55
N ASP A 24 4.65 24.34 -5.54
CA ASP A 24 4.93 23.49 -4.35
C ASP A 24 6.18 23.90 -3.54
N LYS A 25 6.87 24.97 -3.96
CA LYS A 25 7.95 25.63 -3.21
C LYS A 25 7.46 26.76 -2.30
N VAL A 26 6.23 27.24 -2.52
CA VAL A 26 5.62 28.32 -1.76
C VAL A 26 4.92 27.72 -0.54
N LEU A 27 5.25 28.24 0.64
CA LEU A 27 4.76 27.77 1.94
C LEU A 27 3.30 28.20 2.19
N ILE A 28 2.35 27.63 1.44
CA ILE A 28 0.92 27.92 1.60
C ILE A 28 0.17 26.64 1.91
N GLY A 29 -0.71 26.70 2.92
CA GLY A 29 -1.85 25.80 3.19
C GLY A 29 -1.55 24.30 3.24
N ASN A 30 -1.24 23.72 2.09
CA ASN A 30 -0.99 22.29 1.86
C ASN A 30 0.45 21.96 1.42
N TRP A 31 1.37 22.93 1.45
CA TRP A 31 2.78 22.77 1.04
C TRP A 31 3.45 21.51 1.62
N ALA A 32 3.21 21.24 2.92
CA ALA A 32 3.80 20.10 3.59
C ALA A 32 3.20 18.77 3.12
N GLU A 33 1.88 18.72 2.88
CA GLU A 33 1.18 17.51 2.47
C GLU A 33 1.49 17.13 1.01
N GLU A 34 1.61 18.11 0.12
CA GLU A 34 1.95 17.87 -1.30
C GLU A 34 3.36 17.29 -1.48
N ARG A 35 4.31 17.66 -0.61
CA ARG A 35 5.66 17.09 -0.64
C ARG A 35 5.77 15.76 0.11
N LEU A 36 4.86 15.50 1.04
CA LEU A 36 4.83 14.27 1.82
C LEU A 36 4.03 13.20 1.05
N GLN A 37 4.49 12.85 -0.15
CA GLN A 37 4.04 11.60 -0.78
C GLN A 37 4.48 10.47 0.14
N PHE A 38 3.55 9.94 0.93
CA PHE A 38 3.78 8.73 1.69
C PHE A 38 4.03 7.60 0.68
N SER A 39 5.29 7.26 0.45
CA SER A 39 5.65 6.00 -0.17
C SER A 39 5.26 4.91 0.82
N GLN A 40 4.04 4.41 0.71
CA GLN A 40 3.65 3.21 1.45
C GLN A 40 4.55 2.09 0.97
N GLU A 41 5.59 1.79 1.75
CA GLU A 41 6.46 0.68 1.48
C GLU A 41 5.61 -0.60 1.56
N ARG A 42 5.69 -1.46 0.55
CA ARG A 42 4.94 -2.74 0.51
C ARG A 42 5.54 -3.77 1.46
N THR A 43 6.09 -3.35 2.59
CA THR A 43 6.64 -4.24 3.59
C THR A 43 5.50 -4.76 4.43
N THR A 44 5.03 -5.96 4.11
CA THR A 44 4.16 -6.73 5.01
C THR A 44 4.94 -7.00 6.29
N SER A 45 4.42 -6.51 7.43
CA SER A 45 5.03 -6.74 8.74
C SER A 45 5.18 -8.24 8.99
N LYS A 46 6.42 -8.71 9.17
CA LYS A 46 6.70 -10.10 9.52
C LYS A 46 6.57 -10.29 11.03
N SER A 47 6.11 -11.46 11.46
CA SER A 47 6.10 -11.82 12.88
C SER A 47 7.52 -12.07 13.39
N SER A 48 7.76 -11.85 14.69
CA SER A 48 9.04 -12.19 15.34
C SER A 48 9.39 -13.66 15.15
N ASN A 49 8.40 -14.57 15.25
CA ASN A 49 8.57 -15.99 14.96
C ASN A 49 9.14 -16.25 13.55
N SER A 50 8.77 -15.45 12.55
CA SER A 50 9.33 -15.60 11.19
C SER A 50 10.81 -15.22 11.10
N PHE A 51 11.27 -14.30 11.96
CA PHE A 51 12.69 -13.94 12.07
C PHE A 51 13.49 -14.98 12.84
N ASP A 52 12.91 -15.55 13.89
CA ASP A 52 13.57 -16.54 14.75
C ASP A 52 13.58 -17.95 14.17
N PHE A 53 12.67 -18.24 13.22
CA PHE A 53 12.54 -19.56 12.61
C PHE A 53 13.81 -19.95 11.83
N ARG A 54 14.45 -21.04 12.27
CA ARG A 54 15.56 -21.69 11.55
C ARG A 54 15.07 -23.03 11.00
N PRO A 55 14.94 -23.20 9.66
CA PRO A 55 14.57 -24.48 9.10
C PRO A 55 15.70 -25.49 9.31
N HIS A 56 15.35 -26.69 9.77
CA HIS A 56 16.26 -27.84 9.85
C HIS A 56 15.90 -28.84 8.75
N PRO A 57 16.47 -28.70 7.54
CA PRO A 57 16.15 -29.57 6.41
C PRO A 57 16.53 -31.03 6.67
N ASP A 58 17.66 -31.25 7.35
CA ASP A 58 18.22 -32.59 7.59
C ASP A 58 17.61 -33.30 8.80
N HIS A 59 16.73 -32.62 9.55
CA HIS A 59 16.07 -33.18 10.73
C HIS A 59 14.83 -34.00 10.40
N ARG A 60 14.38 -34.01 9.13
CA ARG A 60 13.23 -34.81 8.75
C ARG A 60 13.65 -36.28 8.62
N PRO A 61 13.05 -37.20 9.41
CA PRO A 61 13.31 -38.63 9.22
C PRO A 61 12.85 -39.05 7.82
N ASP A 62 13.56 -40.01 7.24
CA ASP A 62 13.19 -40.61 5.95
C ASP A 62 11.71 -41.02 5.97
N VAL A 63 11.05 -40.89 4.81
CA VAL A 63 9.61 -41.14 4.62
C VAL A 63 9.26 -42.56 5.10
N ILE A 64 10.15 -43.52 4.86
CA ILE A 64 9.99 -44.91 5.33
C ILE A 64 10.00 -44.95 6.87
N VAL A 65 11.01 -44.36 7.50
CA VAL A 65 11.13 -44.29 8.97
C VAL A 65 9.88 -43.64 9.57
N ARG A 66 9.45 -42.51 9.03
CA ARG A 66 8.21 -41.82 9.47
C ARG A 66 6.98 -42.72 9.37
N ARG A 67 6.80 -43.42 8.26
CA ARG A 67 5.65 -44.32 8.03
C ARG A 67 5.66 -45.54 8.95
N THR A 68 6.84 -46.06 9.27
CA THR A 68 6.96 -47.19 10.23
C THR A 68 6.67 -46.76 11.67
N ALA A 69 7.16 -45.59 12.08
CA ALA A 69 6.91 -45.05 13.41
C ALA A 69 5.40 -44.81 13.65
N LEU A 70 4.70 -44.19 12.68
CA LEU A 70 3.25 -43.98 12.76
C LEU A 70 2.48 -45.30 12.90
N ARG A 71 2.80 -46.30 12.07
CA ARG A 71 2.16 -47.62 12.16
C ARG A 71 2.45 -48.34 13.47
N ARG A 72 3.66 -48.20 14.04
CA ARG A 72 3.97 -48.74 15.37
C ARG A 72 3.16 -48.06 16.46
N SER A 73 3.06 -46.73 16.44
CA SER A 73 2.25 -46.00 17.42
C SER A 73 0.76 -46.33 17.34
N GLU A 74 0.25 -46.67 16.15
CA GLU A 74 -1.13 -47.12 15.96
C GLU A 74 -1.37 -48.52 16.55
N VAL A 75 -0.39 -49.43 16.41
CA VAL A 75 -0.45 -50.81 16.94
C VAL A 75 -0.24 -50.86 18.46
N GLU A 76 0.61 -50.00 19.01
CA GLU A 76 0.85 -49.91 20.46
C GLU A 76 -0.32 -49.25 21.21
N ALA A 77 -1.20 -48.53 20.50
CA ALA A 77 -2.37 -47.86 21.06
C ALA A 77 -3.65 -48.73 21.09
N THR A 78 -3.59 -49.98 20.60
CA THR A 78 -4.70 -50.96 20.60
C THR A 78 -4.41 -52.10 21.55
#